data_AF-A0A7K2C7C5-F1
#
_entry.id   AF-A0A7K2C7C5-F1
#
_cell.length_a   1.000
_cell.length_b   1.000
_cell.length_c   1.000
_cell.angle_alpha   90.00
_cell.angle_beta   90.00
_cell.angle_gamma   90.00
#
_symmetry.space_group_name_H-M   'P 1'
#
loop_
_entity.id
_entity.type
_entity.pdbx_description
1 polymer ?
#
loop_
_entity_poly.entity_id
_entity_poly.type
_entity_poly.pdbx_seq_one_letter_code
_entity_poly.pdbx_strand_id
1 'polypeptide(L)'
;QGFAFETVMFQGALFNYVGSVGVFLGYIGLVMLMVQFSRLPKLTARLAATGRMALTNYVTQSLICTLVFYGHGLGLFERVAAPGRMGIVFAIWALQLLWSPWWLKRFRFGPLEWVWRSATYMKPQPMRV
;
A
#
# COMPACT_ATOMS: atom_id res chain seq x y z
N GLN A 1 -38.90 -1.34 19.50
CA GLN A 1 -38.30 0.00 19.41
C GLN A 1 -37.01 -0.15 18.60
N GLY A 2 -37.14 -0.25 17.27
CA GLY A 2 -36.01 -0.41 16.37
C GLY A 2 -35.43 0.95 16.01
N PHE A 3 -34.11 1.00 15.80
CA PHE A 3 -33.42 2.18 15.28
C PHE A 3 -34.16 2.73 14.05
N ALA A 4 -34.79 3.89 14.19
CA ALA A 4 -35.50 4.52 13.08
C ALA A 4 -34.47 4.82 11.98
N PHE A 5 -34.80 4.43 10.74
CA PHE A 5 -33.90 4.56 9.58
C PHE A 5 -33.38 6.01 9.41
N GLU A 6 -34.23 7.00 9.70
CA GLU A 6 -33.85 8.43 9.68
C GLU A 6 -32.78 8.79 10.72
N THR A 7 -32.83 8.21 11.92
CA THR A 7 -31.83 8.43 12.97
C THR A 7 -30.46 7.88 12.59
N VAL A 8 -30.42 6.71 11.94
CA VAL A 8 -29.16 6.10 11.48
C VAL A 8 -28.57 6.86 10.29
N MET A 9 -29.40 7.27 9.35
CA MET A 9 -28.96 7.93 8.12
C MET A 9 -28.60 9.40 8.29
N PHE A 10 -29.28 10.15 9.18
CA PHE A 10 -29.01 11.58 9.36
C PHE A 10 -28.16 11.88 10.61
N GLN A 11 -28.61 11.46 11.79
CA GLN A 11 -27.85 11.69 13.03
C GLN A 11 -26.60 10.80 13.08
N GLY A 12 -26.73 9.51 12.78
CA GLY A 12 -25.62 8.56 12.74
C GLY A 12 -24.54 8.96 11.73
N ALA A 13 -24.92 9.47 10.56
CA ALA A 13 -23.97 9.96 9.57
C ALA A 13 -23.20 11.20 10.05
N LEU A 14 -23.86 12.19 10.65
CA LEU A 14 -23.19 13.38 11.19
C LEU A 14 -22.19 13.02 12.30
N PHE A 15 -22.57 12.15 13.23
CA PHE A 15 -21.65 11.64 14.26
C PHE A 15 -20.50 10.84 13.65
N ASN A 16 -20.76 10.03 12.62
CA ASN A 16 -19.72 9.28 11.92
C ASN A 16 -18.75 10.21 11.18
N TYR A 17 -19.23 11.24 10.49
CA TYR A 17 -18.36 12.21 9.79
C TYR A 17 -17.45 12.95 10.77
N VAL A 18 -18.00 13.51 11.85
CA VAL A 18 -17.19 14.23 12.86
C VAL A 18 -16.24 13.27 13.58
N GLY A 19 -16.72 12.08 13.96
CA GLY A 19 -15.90 11.05 14.60
C GLY A 19 -14.77 10.55 13.69
N SER A 20 -15.05 10.37 12.39
CA SER A 20 -14.08 9.89 11.41
C SER A 20 -12.91 10.86 11.22
N VAL A 21 -13.15 12.17 11.28
CA VAL A 21 -12.09 13.19 11.22
C VAL A 21 -11.20 13.10 12.45
N GLY A 22 -11.78 12.96 13.65
CA GLY A 22 -11.02 12.79 14.89
C GLY A 22 -10.15 11.53 14.87
N VAL A 23 -10.73 10.41 14.43
CA VAL A 23 -10.02 9.13 14.28
C VAL A 23 -8.90 9.24 13.24
N PHE A 24 -9.16 9.89 12.10
CA PHE A 24 -8.16 10.15 11.06
C PHE A 24 -6.97 10.95 11.59
N LEU A 25 -7.22 12.07 12.27
CA LEU A 25 -6.18 12.88 12.89
C LEU A 25 -5.42 12.10 13.96
N GLY A 26 -6.14 11.29 14.75
CA GLY A 26 -5.55 10.38 15.74
C GLY A 26 -4.59 9.37 15.11
N TYR A 27 -4.98 8.74 13.99
CA TYR A 27 -4.11 7.82 13.26
C TYR A 27 -2.87 8.52 12.68
N ILE A 28 -3.03 9.71 12.08
CA ILE A 28 -1.88 10.47 11.56
C ILE A 28 -0.93 10.84 12.71
N GLY A 29 -1.46 11.37 13.81
CA GLY A 29 -0.66 11.74 14.98
C GLY A 29 0.09 10.54 15.56
N LEU A 30 -0.58 9.39 15.69
CA LEU A 30 0.04 8.14 16.14
C LEU A 30 1.17 7.70 15.22
N VAL A 31 0.94 7.70 13.90
CA VAL A 31 1.98 7.33 12.91
C VAL A 31 3.15 8.30 12.96
N MET A 32 2.90 9.62 13.06
CA MET A 32 3.96 10.63 13.17
C MET A 32 4.78 10.44 14.45
N LEU A 33 4.13 10.19 15.60
CA LEU A 33 4.82 9.88 16.85
C LEU A 33 5.61 8.58 16.74
N MET A 34 5.06 7.52 16.16
CA MET A 34 5.76 6.27 15.92
C MET A 34 6.99 6.44 15.03
N VAL A 35 6.94 7.33 14.03
CA VAL A 35 8.09 7.67 13.18
C VAL A 35 9.14 8.46 13.95
N GLN A 36 8.74 9.45 14.76
CA GLN A 36 9.66 10.27 15.55
C GLN A 36 10.35 9.48 16.68
N PHE A 37 9.58 8.66 17.41
CA PHE A 37 10.09 7.81 18.48
C PHE A 37 10.58 6.44 18.00
N SER A 38 10.68 6.24 16.68
CA SER A 38 11.02 4.93 16.13
C SER A 38 12.40 4.50 16.57
N ARG A 39 12.47 3.44 17.37
CA ARG A 39 13.73 2.80 17.76
C ARG A 39 14.36 1.98 16.61
N LEU A 40 13.70 1.87 15.46
CA LEU A 40 14.12 1.08 14.31
C LEU A 40 14.16 1.93 13.02
N PRO A 41 15.12 2.88 12.90
CA PRO A 41 15.19 3.79 11.75
C PRO A 41 15.32 3.07 10.40
N LYS A 42 15.95 1.87 10.41
CA LYS A 42 16.07 1.02 9.21
C LYS A 42 14.71 0.51 8.72
N LEU A 43 13.79 0.15 9.62
CA LEU A 43 12.46 -0.34 9.23
C LEU A 43 11.62 0.82 8.68
N THR A 44 11.64 1.96 9.35
CA THR A 44 10.97 3.19 8.90
C THR A 44 11.46 3.63 7.52
N ALA A 45 12.78 3.58 7.27
CA ALA A 45 13.35 3.89 5.96
C ALA A 45 12.91 2.90 4.88
N ARG A 46 12.77 1.60 5.20
CA ARG A 46 12.25 0.59 4.27
C ARG A 46 10.78 0.82 3.95
N LEU A 47 9.95 1.09 4.96
CA LEU A 47 8.53 1.43 4.76
C LEU A 47 8.36 2.70 3.93
N ALA A 48 9.17 3.73 4.20
CA ALA A 48 9.19 4.96 3.41
C ALA A 48 9.60 4.70 1.95
N ALA A 49 10.60 3.83 1.72
CA ALA A 49 11.00 3.42 0.38
C ALA A 49 9.88 2.68 -0.36
N THR A 50 9.19 1.75 0.31
CA THR A 50 8.02 1.05 -0.25
C THR A 50 6.89 2.04 -0.60
N GLY A 51 6.65 3.05 0.25
CA GLY A 51 5.66 4.10 0.00
C GLY A 51 6.02 5.00 -1.19
N ARG A 52 7.31 5.31 -1.41
CA ARG A 52 7.77 6.03 -2.61
C ARG A 52 7.57 5.25 -3.91
N MET A 53 7.43 3.93 -3.82
CA MET A 53 7.16 3.02 -4.94
C MET A 53 5.74 2.44 -4.88
N ALA A 54 4.78 3.14 -4.25
CA ALA A 54 3.44 2.61 -4.02
C ALA A 54 2.73 2.17 -5.30
N LEU A 55 2.83 2.93 -6.39
CA LEU A 55 2.19 2.58 -7.66
C LEU A 55 2.89 1.38 -8.30
N THR A 56 4.22 1.36 -8.31
CA THR A 56 4.98 0.22 -8.82
C THR A 56 4.67 -1.05 -8.02
N ASN A 57 4.66 -0.97 -6.69
CA ASN A 57 4.41 -2.10 -5.81
C ASN A 57 2.98 -2.62 -5.94
N TYR A 58 2.01 -1.72 -6.09
CA TYR A 58 0.62 -2.08 -6.35
C TYR A 58 0.48 -2.86 -7.66
N VAL A 59 1.00 -2.33 -8.77
CA VAL A 59 0.90 -3.00 -10.08
C VAL A 59 1.68 -4.32 -10.08
N THR A 60 2.89 -4.34 -9.53
CA THR A 60 3.69 -5.56 -9.41
C THR A 60 2.95 -6.60 -8.57
N GLN A 61 2.35 -6.21 -7.45
CA GLN A 61 1.55 -7.12 -6.61
C GLN A 61 0.38 -7.69 -7.40
N SER A 62 -0.38 -6.84 -8.08
CA SER A 62 -1.52 -7.26 -8.90
C SER A 62 -1.09 -8.22 -10.00
N LEU A 63 -0.01 -7.92 -10.73
CA LEU A 63 0.54 -8.81 -11.75
C LEU A 63 0.97 -10.15 -11.16
N ILE A 64 1.69 -10.16 -10.04
CA ILE A 64 2.10 -11.41 -9.37
C ILE A 64 0.86 -12.19 -8.92
N CYS A 65 -0.12 -11.55 -8.29
CA CYS A 65 -1.36 -12.21 -7.87
C CYS A 65 -2.11 -12.79 -9.07
N THR A 66 -2.26 -12.04 -10.17
CA THR A 66 -2.91 -12.54 -11.38
C THR A 66 -2.13 -13.68 -12.02
N LEU A 67 -0.79 -13.65 -12.04
CA LEU A 67 0.01 -14.75 -12.58
C LEU A 67 -0.02 -16.01 -11.68
N VAL A 68 -0.03 -15.83 -10.37
CA VAL A 68 -0.01 -16.95 -9.41
C VAL A 68 -1.40 -17.59 -9.26
N PHE A 69 -2.45 -16.77 -9.22
CA PHE A 69 -3.81 -17.21 -8.92
C PHE A 69 -4.70 -17.34 -10.16
N TYR A 70 -4.64 -16.39 -11.10
CA TYR A 70 -5.45 -16.48 -12.32
C TYR A 70 -4.80 -17.43 -13.34
N GLY A 71 -5.64 -18.11 -14.12
CA GLY A 71 -5.29 -19.23 -15.01
C GLY A 71 -4.26 -18.97 -16.13
N HIS A 72 -3.60 -17.82 -16.16
CA HIS A 72 -2.46 -17.55 -17.04
C HIS A 72 -1.12 -18.08 -16.50
N GLY A 73 -1.05 -18.53 -15.25
CA GLY A 73 0.16 -19.16 -14.66
C GLY A 73 -0.13 -20.48 -13.95
N LEU A 74 0.15 -20.58 -12.64
CA LEU A 74 0.14 -21.87 -11.91
C LEU A 74 -1.26 -22.40 -11.53
N GLY A 75 -2.33 -21.61 -11.71
CA GLY A 75 -3.72 -22.06 -11.45
C GLY A 75 -3.99 -22.47 -10.00
N LEU A 76 -3.26 -21.90 -9.04
CA LEU A 76 -3.28 -22.33 -7.63
C LEU A 76 -4.52 -21.84 -6.84
N PHE A 77 -5.39 -21.03 -7.44
CA PHE A 77 -6.53 -20.43 -6.73
C PHE A 77 -7.51 -21.47 -6.20
N GLU A 78 -7.74 -22.55 -6.96
CA GLU A 78 -8.61 -23.65 -6.57
C GLU A 78 -7.90 -24.75 -5.77
N ARG A 79 -6.56 -24.80 -5.79
CA ARG A 79 -5.78 -25.91 -5.19
C ARG A 79 -5.17 -25.60 -3.82
N VAL A 80 -5.13 -24.34 -3.38
CA VAL A 80 -4.45 -23.95 -2.13
C VAL A 80 -5.46 -23.53 -1.07
N ALA A 81 -5.42 -24.20 0.09
CA ALA A 81 -6.22 -23.84 1.26
C ALA A 81 -5.92 -22.40 1.74
N ALA A 82 -6.88 -21.77 2.43
CA ALA A 82 -6.78 -20.37 2.88
C ALA A 82 -5.46 -19.99 3.59
N PRO A 83 -4.86 -20.84 4.47
CA PRO A 83 -3.58 -20.53 5.11
C PRO A 83 -2.41 -20.46 4.11
N GLY A 84 -2.40 -21.32 3.10
CA GLY A 84 -1.36 -21.33 2.07
C GLY A 84 -1.38 -20.07 1.21
N ARG A 85 -2.58 -19.55 0.92
CA ARG A 85 -2.74 -18.28 0.18
C ARG A 85 -2.19 -17.09 0.98
N MET A 86 -2.43 -17.06 2.29
CA MET A 86 -1.86 -16.04 3.18
C MET A 86 -0.32 -16.08 3.16
N GLY A 87 0.28 -17.27 3.23
CA GLY A 87 1.73 -17.43 3.16
C GLY A 87 2.34 -16.86 1.87
N ILE A 88 1.70 -17.09 0.72
CA ILE A 88 2.13 -16.53 -0.57
C ILE A 88 2.07 -15.00 -0.54
N VAL A 89 0.99 -14.40 -0.03
CA VAL A 89 0.86 -12.94 0.08
C VAL A 89 1.93 -12.34 0.98
N PHE A 90 2.20 -12.96 2.14
CA PHE A 90 3.27 -12.52 3.03
C PHE A 90 4.65 -12.60 2.37
N ALA A 91 4.91 -13.65 1.58
CA ALA A 91 6.15 -13.77 0.82
C ALA A 91 6.30 -12.65 -0.22
N ILE A 92 5.23 -12.32 -0.95
CA ILE A 92 5.22 -11.23 -1.93
C ILE A 92 5.50 -9.89 -1.23
N TRP A 93 4.86 -9.64 -0.10
CA TRP A 93 5.10 -8.42 0.69
C TRP A 93 6.54 -8.33 1.19
N ALA A 94 7.09 -9.42 1.72
CA ALA A 94 8.48 -9.46 2.16
C ALA A 94 9.45 -9.16 1.00
N LEU A 95 9.22 -9.74 -0.18
CA LEU A 95 10.00 -9.44 -1.37
C LEU A 95 9.90 -7.96 -1.78
N GLN A 96 8.71 -7.37 -1.76
CA GLN A 96 8.52 -5.95 -2.09
C GLN A 96 9.19 -5.01 -1.07
N LEU A 97 9.14 -5.35 0.22
CA LEU A 97 9.82 -4.63 1.30
C LEU A 97 11.35 -4.65 1.17
N LEU A 98 11.91 -5.71 0.57
CA LEU A 98 13.34 -5.84 0.31
C LEU A 98 13.75 -5.20 -1.02
N TRP A 99 12.92 -5.36 -2.05
CA TRP A 99 13.17 -4.86 -3.40
C TRP A 99 13.07 -3.33 -3.47
N SER A 100 12.04 -2.73 -2.86
CA SER A 100 11.81 -1.27 -2.91
C SER A 100 13.02 -0.43 -2.47
N PRO A 101 13.64 -0.67 -1.28
CA PRO A 101 14.81 0.08 -0.86
C PRO A 101 16.06 -0.25 -1.71
N TRP A 102 16.19 -1.46 -2.24
CA TRP A 102 17.30 -1.82 -3.14
C TRP A 102 17.20 -1.10 -4.48
N TRP A 103 15.99 -0.98 -5.04
CA TRP A 103 15.72 -0.26 -6.28
C TRP A 103 15.98 1.24 -6.11
N LEU A 104 15.46 1.83 -5.03
CA LEU A 104 15.62 3.26 -4.74
C LEU A 104 17.05 3.67 -4.39
N LYS A 105 17.96 2.73 -4.13
CA LYS A 105 19.40 3.01 -4.04
C LYS A 105 20.03 3.31 -5.41
N ARG A 106 19.40 2.87 -6.51
CA ARG A 106 19.92 3.00 -7.87
C ARG A 106 19.11 3.97 -8.73
N PHE A 107 17.82 4.09 -8.43
CA PHE A 107 16.88 4.93 -9.17
C PHE A 107 16.15 5.89 -8.23
N ARG A 108 15.86 7.11 -8.69
CA ARG A 108 15.16 8.12 -7.87
C ARG A 108 13.67 7.83 -7.69
N PHE A 109 13.08 7.09 -8.63
CA PHE A 109 11.65 6.78 -8.68
C PHE A 109 11.43 5.30 -8.99
N GLY A 110 10.26 4.78 -8.62
CA GLY A 110 9.80 3.51 -9.18
C GLY A 110 9.54 3.66 -10.69
N PRO A 111 9.66 2.58 -11.47
CA PRO A 111 9.48 2.59 -12.92
C PRO A 111 8.12 3.17 -13.33
N LEU A 112 7.03 2.79 -12.65
CA LEU A 112 5.69 3.28 -12.98
C LEU A 112 5.48 4.73 -12.52
N GLU A 113 6.03 5.12 -11.38
CA GLU A 113 6.00 6.51 -10.92
C GLU A 113 6.78 7.43 -11.87
N TRP A 114 7.88 6.94 -12.43
CA TRP A 114 8.66 7.65 -13.44
C TRP A 114 7.87 7.82 -14.74
N VAL A 115 7.23 6.76 -15.24
CA VAL A 115 6.35 6.82 -16.42
C VAL A 115 5.22 7.81 -16.17
N TRP A 116 4.55 7.70 -15.02
CA TRP A 116 3.45 8.59 -14.64
C TRP A 116 3.88 10.06 -14.61
N ARG A 117 4.99 10.38 -13.91
CA ARG A 117 5.51 11.75 -13.87
C ARG A 117 5.95 12.24 -15.25
N SER A 118 6.63 11.42 -16.02
CA SER A 118 7.08 11.81 -17.36
C SER A 118 5.89 12.05 -18.29
N ALA A 119 4.80 11.30 -18.14
CA ALA A 119 3.55 11.52 -18.85
C ALA A 119 2.83 12.80 -18.40
N THR A 120 2.71 13.04 -17.08
CA THR A 120 2.06 14.25 -16.55
C THR A 120 2.78 15.54 -16.97
N TYR A 121 4.12 15.53 -16.93
CA TYR A 121 4.92 16.72 -17.24
C TYR A 121 5.35 16.78 -18.72
N MET A 122 5.01 15.76 -19.53
CA MET A 122 5.48 15.57 -20.91
C MET A 122 7.00 15.77 -21.08
N LYS A 123 7.77 15.49 -20.02
CA LYS A 123 9.22 15.67 -19.96
C LYS A 123 9.85 14.48 -19.27
N PRO A 124 10.88 13.84 -19.87
CA PRO A 124 11.56 12.71 -19.24
C PRO A 124 12.27 13.19 -17.98
N GLN A 125 11.87 12.66 -16.82
CA GLN A 125 12.51 12.97 -15.55
C GLN A 125 13.83 12.20 -15.40
N PRO A 126 14.88 12.75 -14.78
CA PRO A 126 16.12 12.01 -14.57
C PRO A 126 15.88 10.83 -13.61
N MET A 127 16.10 9.61 -14.10
CA MET A 127 15.77 8.37 -13.39
C MET A 127 16.92 7.84 -12.53
N ARG A 128 18.18 8.12 -12.88
CA ARG A 128 19.37 7.72 -12.11
C ARG A 128 19.67 8.73 -10.99
N VAL A 129 20.14 8.20 -9.86
CA VAL A 129 20.56 9.00 -8.70
C VAL A 129 21.86 9.72 -9.00
#